data_AF-A0A7L1VF77-F1
#
_entry.id   AF-A0A7L1VF77-F1
#
_cell.length_a   1.000
_cell.length_b   1.000
_cell.length_c   1.000
_cell.angle_alpha   90.00
_cell.angle_beta   90.00
_cell.angle_gamma   90.00
#
_symmetry.space_group_name_H-M   'P 1'
#
loop_
_entity.id
_entity.type
_entity.pdbx_description
1 polymer ?
#
loop_
_entity_poly.entity_id
_entity_poly.type
_entity_poly.pdbx_seq_one_letter_code
_entity_poly.pdbx_strand_id
1 'polypeptide(L)'
;RLVVLDAYDTSTLGRDPGSPRYQESLRVLREKNPNDDLNSPEGLKEPHFVAFNGGFSQAQLDWFDEVLKFADENQEKVIVTAHVPIHPCASNGVCLAWNYEAALSVIHSHGCVVCVLAGHLHDGAYCRDPHGVHHLTLEGVIETAPGSSAFGTVHVYEDKMVLKGRGRIADRVMHF
;
A
#
# COMPACT_ATOMS: atom_id res chain seq x y z
N ARG A 1 -15.58 3.17 6.90
CA ARG A 1 -14.65 4.31 6.83
C ARG A 1 -13.61 4.10 5.75
N LEU A 2 -13.18 5.17 5.07
CA LEU A 2 -12.02 5.15 4.17
C LEU A 2 -10.87 5.88 4.86
N VAL A 3 -9.68 5.28 4.89
CA VAL A 3 -8.46 5.88 5.43
C VAL A 3 -7.41 5.90 4.32
N VAL A 4 -6.85 7.08 4.05
CA VAL A 4 -5.82 7.28 3.02
C VAL A 4 -4.48 7.47 3.71
N LEU A 5 -3.51 6.61 3.44
CA LEU A 5 -2.14 6.70 3.92
C LEU A 5 -1.24 7.32 2.85
N ASP A 6 -0.35 8.19 3.30
CA ASP A 6 0.74 8.73 2.49
C ASP A 6 1.94 7.78 2.57
N ALA A 7 2.05 6.90 1.55
CA ALA A 7 3.16 5.96 1.41
C ALA A 7 4.49 6.62 1.01
N TYR A 8 4.53 7.95 0.85
CA TYR A 8 5.73 8.74 0.58
C TYR A 8 6.07 9.71 1.71
N ASP A 9 5.41 9.58 2.87
CA ASP A 9 5.71 10.42 4.03
C ASP A 9 7.18 10.25 4.46
N THR A 10 7.70 9.03 4.45
CA THR A 10 9.14 8.75 4.50
C THR A 10 9.61 8.41 3.08
N SER A 11 10.16 9.37 2.35
CA SER A 11 10.69 9.14 1.00
C SER A 11 11.68 10.23 0.57
N THR A 12 12.43 9.93 -0.50
CA THR A 12 13.29 10.91 -1.19
C THR A 12 12.54 11.64 -2.32
N LEU A 13 11.29 11.28 -2.61
CA LEU A 13 10.45 11.92 -3.63
C LEU A 13 9.59 13.02 -3.02
N GLY A 14 9.28 14.05 -3.81
CA GLY A 14 8.33 15.10 -3.41
C GLY A 14 8.75 15.94 -2.20
N ARG A 15 10.03 15.89 -1.79
CA ARG A 15 10.59 16.66 -0.67
C ARG A 15 11.81 17.47 -1.11
N ASP A 16 12.01 18.61 -0.46
CA ASP A 16 13.21 19.43 -0.64
C ASP A 16 14.45 18.65 -0.16
N PRO A 17 15.50 18.48 -1.00
CA PRO A 17 16.74 17.85 -0.60
C PRO A 17 17.41 18.45 0.65
N GLY A 18 17.20 19.74 0.92
CA GLY A 18 17.73 20.40 2.12
C GLY A 18 16.94 20.10 3.40
N SER A 19 15.77 19.47 3.30
CA SER A 19 14.89 19.24 4.45
C SER A 19 15.39 18.10 5.36
N PRO A 20 15.21 18.20 6.68
CA PRO A 20 15.56 17.11 7.61
C PRO A 20 14.87 15.78 7.26
N ARG A 21 13.62 15.82 6.79
CA ARG A 21 12.86 14.62 6.42
C ARG A 21 13.44 13.92 5.19
N TYR A 22 13.87 14.68 4.19
CA TYR A 22 14.55 14.11 3.03
C TYR A 22 15.86 13.46 3.44
N GLN A 23 16.68 14.14 4.25
CA GLN A 23 17.98 13.62 4.69
C GLN A 23 17.83 12.34 5.53
N GLU A 24 16.82 12.28 6.40
CA GLU A 24 16.47 11.07 7.15
C GLU A 24 16.07 9.92 6.22
N SER A 25 15.15 10.19 5.28
CA SER A 25 14.67 9.18 4.32
C SER A 25 15.81 8.68 3.41
N LEU A 26 16.69 9.57 2.98
CA LEU A 26 17.87 9.23 2.19
C LEU A 26 18.85 8.35 2.98
N ARG A 27 19.02 8.62 4.29
CA ARG A 27 19.87 7.78 5.14
C ARG A 27 19.33 6.36 5.24
N VAL A 28 18.04 6.20 5.52
CA VAL A 28 17.37 4.89 5.56
C VAL A 28 17.52 4.17 4.23
N LEU A 29 17.26 4.86 3.12
CA LEU A 29 17.38 4.29 1.78
C LEU A 29 18.83 3.86 1.48
N ARG A 30 19.83 4.70 1.77
CA ARG A 30 21.25 4.40 1.53
C ARG A 30 21.80 3.28 2.41
N GLU A 31 21.26 3.10 3.61
CA GLU A 31 21.62 1.98 4.49
C GLU A 31 21.20 0.63 3.87
N LYS A 32 20.06 0.60 3.19
CA LYS A 32 19.48 -0.60 2.59
C LYS A 32 19.86 -0.78 1.11
N ASN A 33 20.19 0.30 0.42
CA ASN A 33 20.50 0.34 -1.00
C ASN A 33 21.85 1.02 -1.26
N PRO A 34 22.94 0.23 -1.40
CA PRO A 34 24.27 0.75 -1.68
C PRO A 34 24.49 1.13 -3.15
N ASN A 35 23.51 0.92 -4.04
CA ASN A 35 23.66 1.16 -5.46
C ASN A 35 23.80 2.67 -5.76
N ASP A 36 24.55 3.02 -6.80
CA ASP A 36 24.65 4.41 -7.26
C ASP A 36 23.29 4.91 -7.77
N ASP A 37 22.62 4.10 -8.60
CA ASP A 37 21.22 4.28 -8.97
C ASP A 37 20.30 3.71 -7.88
N LEU A 38 19.73 4.61 -7.09
CA LEU A 38 18.81 4.26 -6.00
C LEU A 38 17.46 3.70 -6.49
N ASN A 39 17.17 3.71 -7.79
CA ASN A 39 16.01 3.00 -8.35
C ASN A 39 16.30 1.54 -8.65
N SER A 40 17.57 1.11 -8.68
CA SER A 40 17.91 -0.27 -8.98
C SER A 40 17.72 -1.18 -7.75
N PRO A 41 16.88 -2.23 -7.84
CA PRO A 41 16.76 -3.25 -6.80
C PRO A 41 17.82 -4.36 -6.93
N GLU A 42 18.68 -4.31 -7.94
CA GLU A 42 19.62 -5.40 -8.24
C GLU A 42 20.62 -5.59 -7.09
N GLY A 43 20.81 -6.85 -6.68
CA GLY A 43 21.72 -7.24 -5.61
C GLY A 43 21.24 -6.92 -4.19
N LEU A 44 20.07 -6.29 -4.02
CA LEU A 44 19.54 -5.97 -2.70
C LEU A 44 18.97 -7.20 -2.01
N LYS A 45 19.22 -7.33 -0.70
CA LYS A 45 18.55 -8.32 0.16
C LYS A 45 17.07 -8.01 0.33
N GLU A 46 16.74 -6.73 0.40
CA GLU A 46 15.39 -6.20 0.57
C GLU A 46 15.09 -5.31 -0.66
N PRO A 47 14.61 -5.90 -1.77
CA PRO A 47 14.57 -5.24 -3.08
C PRO A 47 13.58 -4.07 -3.17
N HIS A 48 12.73 -3.89 -2.16
CA HIS A 48 11.79 -2.79 -2.08
C HIS A 48 12.39 -1.48 -1.53
N PHE A 49 13.62 -1.49 -1.03
CA PHE A 49 14.33 -0.25 -0.65
C PHE A 49 14.91 0.45 -1.87
N VAL A 50 14.04 1.02 -2.69
CA VAL A 50 14.37 1.80 -3.90
C VAL A 50 13.71 3.17 -3.85
N ALA A 51 14.28 4.14 -4.56
CA ALA A 51 13.89 5.55 -4.52
C ALA A 51 12.47 5.83 -5.03
N PHE A 52 11.92 4.97 -5.89
CA PHE A 52 10.54 5.10 -6.35
C PHE A 52 9.48 4.61 -5.33
N ASN A 53 9.93 4.02 -4.22
CA ASN A 53 9.08 3.65 -3.08
C ASN A 53 9.21 4.69 -1.95
N GLY A 54 8.49 4.43 -0.87
CA GLY A 54 8.58 5.16 0.38
C GLY A 54 8.00 4.33 1.52
N GLY A 55 7.85 4.96 2.66
CA GLY A 55 7.23 4.38 3.84
C GLY A 55 6.41 5.39 4.62
N PHE A 56 5.98 4.95 5.79
CA PHE A 56 5.10 5.70 6.69
C PHE A 56 5.93 6.23 7.87
N SER A 57 5.79 7.51 8.23
CA SER A 57 6.44 8.00 9.45
C SER A 57 5.79 7.42 10.70
N GLN A 58 6.50 7.41 11.83
CA GLN A 58 5.93 6.96 13.10
C GLN A 58 4.67 7.76 13.47
N ALA A 59 4.70 9.09 13.25
CA ALA A 59 3.55 9.95 13.53
C ALA A 59 2.31 9.57 12.69
N GLN A 60 2.50 9.11 11.45
CA GLN A 60 1.40 8.63 10.61
C GLN A 60 0.88 7.27 11.09
N LEU A 61 1.77 6.37 11.52
CA LEU A 61 1.37 5.07 12.07
C LEU A 61 0.64 5.20 13.40
N ASP A 62 1.10 6.08 14.31
CA ASP A 62 0.44 6.36 15.59
C ASP A 62 -0.96 6.98 15.36
N TRP A 63 -1.06 7.92 14.42
CA TRP A 63 -2.37 8.47 14.02
C TRP A 63 -3.28 7.41 13.43
N PHE A 64 -2.74 6.53 12.60
CA PHE A 64 -3.50 5.46 11.95
C PHE A 64 -4.04 4.47 12.97
N ASP A 65 -3.23 4.08 13.96
CA ASP A 65 -3.62 3.23 15.09
C ASP A 65 -4.81 3.83 15.86
N GLU A 66 -4.74 5.11 16.23
CA GLU A 66 -5.84 5.80 16.92
C GLU A 66 -7.13 5.88 16.06
N VAL A 67 -7.00 6.06 14.75
CA VAL A 67 -8.17 6.02 13.83
C VAL A 67 -8.80 4.63 13.79
N LEU A 68 -7.99 3.56 13.77
CA LEU A 68 -8.50 2.19 13.74
C LEU A 68 -9.09 1.78 15.08
N LYS A 69 -8.50 2.20 16.20
CA LYS A 69 -9.06 2.01 17.53
C LYS A 69 -10.45 2.63 17.65
N PHE A 70 -10.63 3.87 17.18
CA PHE A 70 -11.95 4.49 17.10
C PHE A 70 -12.92 3.66 16.24
N ALA A 71 -12.46 3.16 15.09
CA ALA A 71 -13.30 2.37 14.19
C ALA A 71 -13.72 1.03 14.81
N ASP A 72 -12.83 0.35 15.55
CA ASP A 72 -13.14 -0.86 16.30
C ASP A 72 -14.21 -0.60 17.36
N GLU A 73 -14.05 0.46 18.17
CA GLU A 73 -15.00 0.85 19.23
C GLU A 73 -16.40 1.17 18.66
N ASN A 74 -16.46 1.67 17.42
CA ASN A 74 -17.70 2.01 16.73
C ASN A 74 -18.18 0.92 15.76
N GLN A 75 -17.56 -0.27 15.78
CA GLN A 75 -17.91 -1.41 14.93
C GLN A 75 -17.94 -1.08 13.42
N GLU A 76 -17.09 -0.16 12.99
CA GLU A 76 -16.98 0.21 11.59
C GLU A 76 -16.18 -0.83 10.79
N LYS A 77 -16.41 -0.88 9.48
CA LYS A 77 -15.50 -1.54 8.53
C LYS A 77 -14.61 -0.51 7.86
N VAL A 78 -13.31 -0.74 7.86
CA VAL A 78 -12.30 0.19 7.34
C VAL A 78 -11.68 -0.34 6.05
N ILE A 79 -11.73 0.50 5.01
CA ILE A 79 -10.95 0.35 3.80
C ILE A 79 -9.76 1.30 3.92
N VAL A 80 -8.56 0.76 3.84
CA VAL A 80 -7.31 1.51 3.81
C VAL A 80 -6.88 1.67 2.36
N THR A 81 -6.31 2.80 2.00
CA THR A 81 -5.69 2.99 0.69
C THR A 81 -4.35 3.68 0.81
N ALA A 82 -3.39 3.24 0.00
CA ALA A 82 -2.05 3.79 -0.11
C ALA A 82 -1.60 3.65 -1.56
N HIS A 83 -0.68 4.49 -2.04
CA HIS A 83 -0.17 4.31 -3.41
C HIS A 83 0.63 3.01 -3.55
N VAL A 84 1.58 2.78 -2.64
CA VAL A 84 2.48 1.61 -2.62
C VAL A 84 1.83 0.45 -1.85
N PRO A 85 1.89 -0.80 -2.36
CA PRO A 85 1.41 -1.97 -1.65
C PRO A 85 2.04 -2.14 -0.26
N ILE A 86 1.26 -2.68 0.67
CA ILE A 86 1.68 -2.93 2.06
C ILE A 86 1.89 -4.43 2.32
N HIS A 87 1.18 -5.32 1.63
CA HIS A 87 1.33 -6.76 1.88
C HIS A 87 2.16 -7.44 0.78
N PRO A 88 3.19 -8.26 1.12
CA PRO A 88 4.02 -8.94 0.13
C PRO A 88 3.25 -9.78 -0.90
N CYS A 89 2.19 -10.49 -0.49
CA CYS A 89 1.35 -11.26 -1.43
C CYS A 89 0.50 -10.43 -2.40
N ALA A 90 0.42 -9.11 -2.20
CA ALA A 90 -0.20 -8.16 -3.12
C ALA A 90 0.86 -7.29 -3.83
N SER A 91 2.09 -7.79 -3.93
CA SER A 91 3.24 -7.13 -4.53
C SER A 91 4.10 -8.14 -5.31
N ASN A 92 5.07 -7.65 -6.08
CA ASN A 92 6.13 -8.45 -6.70
C ASN A 92 7.42 -8.48 -5.86
N GLY A 93 7.38 -7.97 -4.61
CA GLY A 93 8.53 -7.86 -3.71
C GLY A 93 9.37 -6.61 -3.90
N VAL A 94 9.36 -5.98 -5.08
CA VAL A 94 10.01 -4.68 -5.33
C VAL A 94 9.05 -3.53 -5.04
N CYS A 95 7.79 -3.64 -5.50
CA CYS A 95 6.74 -2.63 -5.32
C CYS A 95 6.09 -2.76 -3.93
N LEU A 96 6.81 -2.44 -2.86
CA LEU A 96 6.38 -2.65 -1.47
C LEU A 96 6.87 -1.49 -0.58
N ALA A 97 6.04 -1.04 0.36
CA ALA A 97 6.42 0.05 1.25
C ALA A 97 7.66 -0.33 2.09
N TRP A 98 8.57 0.62 2.32
CA TRP A 98 9.85 0.40 3.02
C TRP A 98 9.66 -0.29 4.38
N ASN A 99 8.75 0.25 5.20
CA ASN A 99 8.39 -0.27 6.51
C ASN A 99 7.01 -0.94 6.51
N TYR A 100 6.71 -1.71 5.46
CA TYR A 100 5.42 -2.40 5.31
C TYR A 100 5.05 -3.25 6.54
N GLU A 101 6.03 -3.87 7.21
CA GLU A 101 5.81 -4.68 8.41
C GLU A 101 5.22 -3.87 9.56
N ALA A 102 5.65 -2.61 9.72
CA ALA A 102 5.11 -1.72 10.74
C ALA A 102 3.64 -1.36 10.44
N ALA A 103 3.33 -1.07 9.17
CA ALA A 103 1.95 -0.80 8.75
C ALA A 103 1.05 -2.05 8.87
N LEU A 104 1.55 -3.24 8.51
CA LEU A 104 0.83 -4.50 8.73
C LEU A 104 0.60 -4.78 10.21
N SER A 105 1.60 -4.52 11.07
CA SER A 105 1.45 -4.69 12.52
C SER A 105 0.31 -3.84 13.09
N VAL A 106 0.17 -2.59 12.62
CA VAL A 106 -0.98 -1.74 13.00
C VAL A 106 -2.27 -2.35 12.45
N ILE A 107 -2.34 -2.65 11.15
CA ILE A 107 -3.54 -3.25 10.53
C ILE A 107 -4.01 -4.52 11.26
N HIS A 108 -3.08 -5.42 11.61
CA HIS A 108 -3.37 -6.71 12.23
C HIS A 108 -3.74 -6.59 13.72
N SER A 109 -3.49 -5.44 14.33
CA SER A 109 -3.90 -5.16 15.72
C SER A 109 -5.37 -4.75 15.82
N HIS A 110 -6.06 -4.55 14.69
CA HIS A 110 -7.44 -4.07 14.62
C HIS A 110 -8.34 -4.99 13.80
N GLY A 111 -9.55 -5.26 14.31
CA GLY A 111 -10.53 -6.14 13.65
C GLY A 111 -11.40 -5.44 12.60
N CYS A 112 -11.39 -4.10 12.58
CA CYS A 112 -12.21 -3.29 11.68
C CYS A 112 -11.67 -3.24 10.24
N VAL A 113 -10.39 -3.52 9.99
CA VAL A 113 -9.80 -3.41 8.64
C VAL A 113 -10.25 -4.57 7.77
N VAL A 114 -10.96 -4.27 6.68
CA VAL A 114 -11.48 -5.30 5.75
C VAL A 114 -10.71 -5.35 4.43
N CYS A 115 -10.11 -4.23 4.02
CA CYS A 115 -9.37 -4.18 2.77
C CYS A 115 -8.31 -3.09 2.73
N VAL A 116 -7.18 -3.38 2.10
CA VAL A 116 -6.13 -2.44 1.70
C VAL A 116 -6.12 -2.36 0.18
N LEU A 117 -6.32 -1.14 -0.35
CA LEU A 117 -6.27 -0.84 -1.78
C LEU A 117 -4.97 -0.13 -2.13
N ALA A 118 -4.24 -0.66 -3.11
CA ALA A 118 -3.00 -0.07 -3.62
C ALA A 118 -2.98 0.05 -5.15
N GLY A 119 -2.00 0.79 -5.65
CA GLY A 119 -1.61 0.82 -7.06
C GLY A 119 -0.14 0.46 -7.17
N HIS A 120 0.62 1.30 -7.90
CA HIS A 120 2.09 1.22 -8.03
C HIS A 120 2.62 -0.02 -8.77
N LEU A 121 2.23 -1.24 -8.38
CA LEU A 121 2.44 -2.45 -9.18
C LEU A 121 1.42 -2.50 -10.31
N HIS A 122 1.80 -2.05 -11.51
CA HIS A 122 0.89 -1.95 -12.64
C HIS A 122 0.37 -3.30 -13.18
N ASP A 123 1.04 -4.40 -12.87
CA ASP A 123 0.57 -5.76 -13.14
C ASP A 123 -0.67 -6.14 -12.31
N GLY A 124 -0.91 -5.44 -11.21
CA GLY A 124 -1.94 -5.77 -10.23
C GLY A 124 -1.58 -7.00 -9.40
N ALA A 125 -2.26 -7.16 -8.27
CA ALA A 125 -2.14 -8.33 -7.42
C ALA A 125 -3.31 -8.40 -6.45
N TYR A 126 -3.59 -9.59 -5.93
CA TYR A 126 -4.61 -9.77 -4.90
C TYR A 126 -4.30 -10.94 -3.99
N CYS A 127 -4.55 -10.75 -2.70
CA CYS A 127 -4.63 -11.84 -1.74
C CYS A 127 -5.55 -11.49 -0.57
N ARG A 128 -5.95 -12.51 0.18
CA ARG A 128 -6.54 -12.36 1.51
C ARG A 128 -5.54 -12.91 2.52
N ASP A 129 -5.16 -12.11 3.50
CA ASP A 129 -4.16 -12.52 4.49
C ASP A 129 -4.78 -13.42 5.59
N PRO A 130 -3.97 -14.05 6.46
CA PRO A 130 -4.46 -14.89 7.54
C PRO A 130 -5.32 -14.17 8.59
N HIS A 131 -5.27 -12.83 8.65
CA HIS A 131 -6.11 -12.01 9.53
C HIS A 131 -7.47 -11.67 8.88
N GLY A 132 -7.71 -12.15 7.65
CA GLY A 132 -8.95 -11.95 6.93
C GLY A 132 -9.00 -10.67 6.10
N VAL A 133 -7.92 -9.87 6.07
CA VAL A 133 -7.85 -8.60 5.35
C VAL A 133 -7.60 -8.84 3.87
N HIS A 134 -8.39 -8.19 3.01
CA HIS A 134 -8.20 -8.23 1.57
C HIS A 134 -7.14 -7.21 1.12
N HIS A 135 -6.07 -7.65 0.49
CA HIS A 135 -5.07 -6.76 -0.12
C HIS A 135 -5.25 -6.80 -1.63
N LEU A 136 -5.62 -5.66 -2.21
CA LEU A 136 -5.88 -5.51 -3.64
C LEU A 136 -5.02 -4.40 -4.22
N THR A 137 -4.12 -4.77 -5.11
CA THR A 137 -3.31 -3.85 -5.90
C THR A 137 -3.90 -3.77 -7.32
N LEU A 138 -4.32 -2.58 -7.72
CA LEU A 138 -5.03 -2.34 -8.97
C LEU A 138 -4.06 -2.22 -10.14
N GLU A 139 -4.45 -2.80 -11.28
CA GLU A 139 -3.69 -2.73 -12.52
C GLU A 139 -3.57 -1.28 -13.03
N GLY A 140 -2.41 -0.95 -13.59
CA GLY A 140 -2.08 0.40 -14.03
C GLY A 140 -2.72 0.73 -15.38
N VAL A 141 -3.37 1.90 -15.46
CA VAL A 141 -3.89 2.44 -16.74
C VAL A 141 -2.75 2.65 -17.75
N ILE A 142 -1.58 3.09 -17.30
CA ILE A 142 -0.44 3.45 -18.15
C ILE A 142 0.09 2.27 -19.00
N GLU A 143 0.00 1.04 -18.49
CA GLU A 143 0.42 -0.17 -19.18
C GLU A 143 -0.75 -0.91 -19.85
N THR A 144 -1.92 -0.27 -19.92
CA THR A 144 -3.09 -0.85 -20.55
C THR A 144 -3.14 -0.47 -22.03
N ALA A 145 -3.10 -1.48 -22.91
CA ALA A 145 -3.15 -1.27 -24.35
C ALA A 145 -4.48 -0.60 -24.80
N PRO A 146 -4.45 0.21 -25.88
CA PRO A 146 -5.67 0.73 -26.50
C PRO A 146 -6.67 -0.40 -26.83
N GLY A 147 -7.95 -0.16 -26.55
CA GLY A 147 -9.01 -1.18 -26.69
C GLY A 147 -9.25 -2.03 -25.44
N SER A 148 -8.46 -1.84 -24.38
CA SER A 148 -8.70 -2.36 -23.03
C SER A 148 -8.90 -1.21 -22.03
N SER A 149 -9.07 -1.54 -20.74
CA SER A 149 -9.22 -0.59 -19.65
C SER A 149 -8.65 -1.14 -18.34
N ALA A 150 -8.39 -0.28 -17.35
CA ALA A 150 -8.00 -0.70 -16.01
C ALA A 150 -8.66 0.20 -14.96
N PHE A 151 -9.96 -0.01 -14.72
CA PHE A 151 -10.71 0.67 -13.66
C PHE A 151 -11.86 -0.23 -13.17
N GLY A 152 -12.53 0.16 -12.09
CA GLY A 152 -13.68 -0.57 -11.59
C GLY A 152 -14.53 0.22 -10.61
N THR A 153 -15.62 -0.39 -10.15
CA THR A 153 -16.53 0.16 -9.14
C THR A 153 -16.65 -0.82 -7.97
N VAL A 154 -16.38 -0.37 -6.75
CA VAL A 154 -16.59 -1.16 -5.54
C VAL A 154 -17.94 -0.83 -4.94
N HIS A 155 -18.81 -1.82 -4.82
CA HIS A 155 -20.08 -1.75 -4.11
C HIS A 155 -19.89 -2.32 -2.71
N VAL A 156 -20.23 -1.55 -1.69
CA VAL A 156 -20.08 -1.95 -0.27
C VAL A 156 -21.45 -2.33 0.28
N TYR A 157 -21.56 -3.54 0.81
CA TYR A 157 -22.74 -4.10 1.48
C TYR A 157 -22.42 -4.38 2.94
N GLU A 158 -23.38 -4.85 3.72
CA GLU A 158 -23.20 -5.16 5.15
C GLU A 158 -22.22 -6.33 5.38
N ASP A 159 -22.18 -7.32 4.49
CA ASP A 159 -21.42 -8.57 4.64
C ASP A 159 -20.19 -8.67 3.73
N LYS A 160 -20.04 -7.76 2.76
CA LYS A 160 -19.00 -7.86 1.71
C LYS A 160 -18.81 -6.57 0.93
N MET A 161 -17.73 -6.55 0.17
CA MET A 161 -17.53 -5.68 -0.98
C MET A 161 -17.59 -6.46 -2.28
N VAL A 162 -18.13 -5.84 -3.32
CA VAL A 162 -18.13 -6.38 -4.69
C VAL A 162 -17.44 -5.39 -5.62
N LEU A 163 -16.27 -5.77 -6.14
CA LEU A 163 -15.58 -5.07 -7.21
C LEU A 163 -16.16 -5.50 -8.55
N LYS A 164 -16.65 -4.53 -9.32
CA LYS A 164 -16.98 -4.66 -10.74
C LYS A 164 -15.88 -4.03 -11.57
N GLY A 165 -14.97 -4.87 -12.07
CA GLY A 165 -13.80 -4.45 -12.82
C GLY A 165 -14.07 -4.30 -14.31
N ARG A 166 -13.19 -3.57 -15.00
CA ARG A 166 -13.23 -3.37 -16.45
C ARG A 166 -11.85 -3.59 -17.05
N GLY A 167 -11.80 -4.41 -18.10
CA GLY A 167 -10.58 -4.74 -18.83
C GLY A 167 -9.65 -5.61 -17.98
N ARG A 168 -8.49 -5.09 -17.58
CA ARG A 168 -7.50 -5.81 -16.78
C ARG A 168 -7.95 -6.09 -15.36
N ILE A 169 -8.82 -5.24 -14.80
CA ILE A 169 -9.32 -5.42 -13.43
C ILE A 169 -10.42 -6.48 -13.43
N ALA A 170 -10.21 -7.58 -12.72
CA ALA A 170 -11.19 -8.65 -12.56
C ALA A 170 -12.30 -8.30 -11.56
N ASP A 171 -13.51 -8.81 -11.81
CA ASP A 171 -14.59 -8.82 -10.82
C ASP A 171 -14.15 -9.57 -9.55
N ARG A 172 -14.55 -9.09 -8.38
CA ARG A 172 -14.18 -9.70 -7.11
C ARG A 172 -15.27 -9.56 -6.06
N VAL A 173 -15.43 -10.59 -5.24
CA VAL A 173 -16.26 -10.54 -4.03
C VAL A 173 -15.35 -10.73 -2.82
N MET A 174 -15.42 -9.81 -1.87
CA MET A 174 -14.55 -9.72 -0.70
C MET A 174 -15.43 -9.70 0.56
N HIS A 175 -15.55 -10.84 1.23
CA HIS A 175 -16.40 -11.00 2.41
C HIS A 175 -15.69 -10.51 3.69
N PHE A 176 -16.44 -9.82 4.55
CA PHE A 176 -15.92 -9.29 5.82
C PHE A 176 -15.67 -10.36 6.88
#